data_AF-A0A452Y042-F1
#
_entry.id   AF-A0A452Y042-F1
#
_cell.length_a   1.000
_cell.length_b   1.000
_cell.length_c   1.000
_cell.angle_alpha   90.00
_cell.angle_beta   90.00
_cell.angle_gamma   90.00
#
_symmetry.space_group_name_H-M   'P 1'
#
loop_
_entity.id
_entity.type
_entity.pdbx_description
1 polymer ?
#
loop_
_entity_poly.entity_id
_entity_poly.type
_entity_poly.pdbx_seq_one_letter_code
_entity_poly.pdbx_strand_id
1 'polypeptide(L)'
;PRLQPTISLLPQTPRGDGRNRTQPPPLGFAAAVGGGKPAATAAMAGHGQDRKTIDLEDGWAFMQRGITKLINILEGKPEPQFSSEDYMMLYTTIYNMCTQKPPHDYSQQLYDKYREAFEEYIRATVLPSLKEKHDEFMLRELVQRWSNHKVMVRWLSRFFHYLDRYFITRRSLTALRDVGLICFRDLIFQEIKGKVKDAVIALIDQEREGEQIDRALLKNVLDIFVEIGLGNMDCYENDFEDFLLKDTTDYYSVKAQSWIVEDSCPDYMIKAEECLKREKERVGHYLHINSEPKLLEVC
;
A
#
# COMPACT_ATOMS: atom_id res chain seq x y z
N PRO A 1 29.02 -45.38 -68.36
CA PRO A 1 30.00 -44.32 -68.01
C PRO A 1 29.42 -43.43 -66.87
N ARG A 2 29.45 -43.89 -65.61
CA ARG A 2 30.50 -43.65 -64.60
C ARG A 2 30.61 -42.17 -64.15
N LEU A 3 30.16 -41.93 -62.90
CA LEU A 3 30.87 -41.28 -61.78
C LEU A 3 29.98 -40.31 -60.96
N GLN A 4 29.83 -40.60 -59.66
CA GLN A 4 29.70 -39.57 -58.63
C GLN A 4 31.07 -38.86 -58.46
N PRO A 5 31.13 -37.70 -57.78
CA PRO A 5 31.60 -37.79 -56.38
C PRO A 5 30.99 -36.79 -55.38
N THR A 6 31.00 -37.27 -54.14
CA THR A 6 30.79 -36.65 -52.82
C THR A 6 31.80 -35.54 -52.49
N ILE A 7 31.42 -34.46 -51.78
CA ILE A 7 32.25 -33.75 -50.77
C ILE A 7 31.40 -33.12 -49.63
N SER A 8 31.70 -33.60 -48.40
CA SER A 8 31.83 -32.98 -47.05
C SER A 8 30.86 -31.99 -46.37
N LEU A 9 30.25 -32.49 -45.28
CA LEU A 9 30.37 -32.12 -43.83
C LEU A 9 30.20 -30.66 -43.31
N LEU A 10 29.07 -30.45 -42.58
CA LEU A 10 28.82 -29.81 -41.25
C LEU A 10 29.37 -28.38 -40.91
N PRO A 11 28.84 -27.68 -39.87
CA PRO A 11 27.50 -27.64 -39.27
C PRO A 11 26.91 -26.22 -39.16
N GLN A 12 25.62 -26.14 -38.81
CA GLN A 12 24.87 -24.91 -38.62
C GLN A 12 25.21 -24.15 -37.32
N THR A 13 25.22 -22.82 -37.40
CA THR A 13 25.07 -21.89 -36.28
C THR A 13 23.77 -21.09 -36.47
N PRO A 14 23.01 -20.75 -35.41
CA PRO A 14 21.70 -20.14 -35.57
C PRO A 14 21.79 -18.62 -35.78
N ARG A 15 21.06 -18.12 -36.78
CA ARG A 15 20.80 -16.69 -37.01
C ARG A 15 19.69 -16.23 -36.08
N GLY A 16 19.94 -15.10 -35.41
CA GLY A 16 19.01 -14.43 -34.52
C GLY A 16 17.77 -13.90 -35.24
N ASP A 17 16.67 -13.90 -34.50
CA ASP A 17 15.43 -13.23 -34.88
C ASP A 17 15.29 -11.96 -34.04
N GLY A 18 15.14 -10.84 -34.74
CA GLY A 18 14.92 -9.53 -34.14
C GLY A 18 13.45 -9.31 -33.89
N ARG A 19 13.09 -8.91 -32.67
CA ARG A 19 11.84 -8.18 -32.42
C ARG A 19 12.07 -7.05 -31.43
N ASN A 20 12.17 -5.85 -32.01
CA ASN A 20 12.03 -4.59 -31.33
C ASN A 20 10.53 -4.23 -31.31
N ARG A 21 9.88 -4.27 -30.15
CA ARG A 21 8.64 -3.53 -29.86
C ARG A 21 8.75 -2.98 -28.44
N THR A 22 8.88 -1.66 -28.42
CA THR A 22 8.94 -0.76 -27.27
C THR A 22 7.65 -0.81 -26.44
N GLN A 23 7.77 -1.19 -25.16
CA GLN A 23 6.85 -0.82 -24.08
C GLN A 23 7.48 0.34 -23.28
N PRO A 24 6.68 1.25 -22.68
CA PRO A 24 7.21 2.31 -21.84
C PRO A 24 7.66 1.73 -20.48
N PRO A 25 8.71 2.26 -19.84
CA PRO A 25 9.22 1.69 -18.60
C PRO A 25 8.37 2.14 -17.40
N PRO A 26 8.24 1.30 -16.35
CA PRO A 26 7.69 1.73 -15.07
C PRO A 26 8.67 2.69 -14.38
N LEU A 27 8.13 3.68 -13.68
CA LEU A 27 8.87 4.61 -12.84
C LEU A 27 9.52 3.85 -11.66
N GLY A 28 10.72 3.33 -11.88
CA GLY A 28 11.54 2.66 -10.89
C GLY A 28 12.92 3.32 -10.81
N PHE A 29 13.18 4.07 -9.73
CA PHE A 29 14.55 4.39 -9.33
C PHE A 29 15.20 3.09 -8.85
N ALA A 30 16.29 2.70 -9.50
CA ALA A 30 17.01 1.48 -9.24
C ALA A 30 17.47 1.38 -7.77
N ALA A 31 17.19 0.23 -7.16
CA ALA A 31 17.79 -0.20 -5.91
C ALA A 31 19.28 -0.48 -6.13
N ALA A 32 20.15 0.30 -5.49
CA ALA A 32 21.52 -0.11 -5.24
C ALA A 32 21.54 -0.95 -3.95
N VAL A 33 21.46 -2.27 -4.11
CA VAL A 33 21.78 -3.22 -3.04
C VAL A 33 23.29 -3.38 -3.03
N GLY A 34 23.95 -2.63 -2.16
CA GLY A 34 25.33 -2.85 -1.74
C GLY A 34 25.33 -3.18 -0.26
N GLY A 35 25.46 -4.47 0.07
CA GLY A 35 25.68 -4.93 1.43
C GLY A 35 27.00 -4.36 1.96
N GLY A 36 26.91 -3.35 2.82
CA GLY A 36 28.03 -2.79 3.55
C GLY A 36 27.51 -2.26 4.88
N LYS A 37 28.02 -2.80 5.98
CA LYS A 37 27.80 -2.28 7.35
C LYS A 37 27.97 -0.74 7.33
N PRO A 38 27.09 0.05 7.97
CA PRO A 38 27.37 1.46 8.15
C PRO A 38 28.41 1.62 9.27
N ALA A 39 29.70 1.57 8.88
CA ALA A 39 30.76 2.19 9.66
C ALA A 39 30.71 3.69 9.40
N ALA A 40 29.88 4.39 10.17
CA ALA A 40 29.92 5.85 10.28
C ALA A 40 29.43 6.25 11.69
N THR A 41 30.16 5.78 12.69
CA THR A 41 30.17 6.37 14.03
C THR A 41 31.54 7.03 14.22
N ALA A 42 31.50 8.29 14.64
CA ALA A 42 32.62 9.16 15.03
C ALA A 42 33.44 9.78 13.88
N ALA A 43 33.08 11.01 13.49
CA ALA A 43 33.98 12.16 13.35
C ALA A 43 33.26 13.37 12.73
N MET A 44 32.40 14.03 13.51
CA MET A 44 32.03 15.45 13.29
C MET A 44 31.96 16.13 14.66
N ALA A 45 33.06 16.02 15.42
CA ALA A 45 33.35 16.91 16.53
C ALA A 45 34.44 17.86 16.01
N GLY A 46 34.02 19.02 15.51
CA GLY A 46 34.94 19.98 14.89
C GLY A 46 34.23 21.24 14.44
N HIS A 47 34.45 22.31 15.21
CA HIS A 47 34.11 23.72 14.99
C HIS A 47 32.71 24.20 15.38
N GLY A 48 32.67 24.83 16.56
CA GLY A 48 31.67 25.83 16.92
C GLY A 48 31.73 27.01 15.95
N GLN A 49 30.85 27.00 14.96
CA GLN A 49 30.10 28.19 14.65
C GLN A 49 28.88 28.16 15.57
N ASP A 50 28.54 29.28 16.21
CA ASP A 50 27.22 29.45 16.82
C ASP A 50 26.19 29.17 15.73
N ARG A 51 25.66 27.94 15.69
CA ARG A 51 24.55 27.59 14.81
C ARG A 51 23.41 28.49 15.22
N LYS A 52 23.02 29.40 14.32
CA LYS A 52 21.87 30.27 14.51
C LYS A 52 20.68 29.40 14.89
N THR A 53 20.11 29.66 16.07
CA THR A 53 18.88 29.01 16.52
C THR A 53 17.81 29.18 15.45
N ILE A 54 17.23 28.07 15.01
CA ILE A 54 16.07 28.04 14.13
C ILE A 54 14.87 28.08 15.05
N ASP A 55 14.02 29.09 14.89
CA ASP A 55 12.75 29.16 15.60
C ASP A 55 11.79 28.06 15.11
N LEU A 56 10.85 27.64 15.97
CA LEU A 56 9.88 26.60 15.63
C LEU A 56 9.02 27.02 14.43
N GLU A 57 8.54 28.26 14.40
CA GLU A 57 7.67 28.74 13.33
C GLU A 57 8.42 28.80 11.99
N ASP A 58 9.62 29.36 11.99
CA ASP A 58 10.45 29.49 10.78
C ASP A 58 10.86 28.11 10.22
N GLY A 59 11.32 27.23 11.11
CA GLY A 59 11.73 25.87 10.75
C GLY A 59 10.55 25.05 10.25
N TRP A 60 9.39 25.15 10.91
CA TRP A 60 8.17 24.47 10.46
C TRP A 60 7.67 25.03 9.13
N ALA A 61 7.68 26.35 8.93
CA ALA A 61 7.30 26.95 7.65
C ALA A 61 8.19 26.47 6.49
N PHE A 62 9.49 26.23 6.74
CA PHE A 62 10.38 25.59 5.78
C PHE A 62 9.97 24.13 5.49
N MET A 63 9.72 23.35 6.54
CA MET A 63 9.27 21.96 6.41
C MET A 63 7.93 21.85 5.67
N GLN A 64 6.99 22.74 5.97
CA GLN A 64 5.68 22.77 5.36
C GLN A 64 5.77 23.00 3.85
N ARG A 65 6.70 23.82 3.35
CA ARG A 65 6.95 23.93 1.90
C ARG A 65 7.40 22.59 1.28
N GLY A 66 8.27 21.85 1.97
CA GLY A 66 8.66 20.50 1.56
C GLY A 66 7.48 19.51 1.57
N ILE A 67 6.63 19.58 2.59
CA ILE A 67 5.43 18.75 2.70
C ILE A 67 4.43 19.10 1.60
N THR A 68 4.19 20.39 1.31
CA THR A 68 3.33 20.84 0.21
C THR A 68 3.87 20.39 -1.15
N LYS A 69 5.19 20.48 -1.38
CA LYS A 69 5.83 19.92 -2.58
C LYS A 69 5.54 18.43 -2.72
N LEU A 70 5.69 17.65 -1.65
CA LEU A 70 5.37 16.23 -1.65
C LEU A 70 3.90 15.98 -1.95
N ILE A 71 2.98 16.70 -1.31
CA ILE A 71 1.53 16.60 -1.57
C ILE A 71 1.24 16.90 -3.05
N ASN A 72 1.82 17.96 -3.62
CA ASN A 72 1.63 18.29 -5.04
C ASN A 72 2.07 17.17 -5.97
N ILE A 73 3.21 16.52 -5.68
CA ILE A 73 3.68 15.34 -6.44
C ILE A 73 2.68 14.19 -6.32
N LEU A 74 2.15 13.92 -5.13
CA LEU A 74 1.18 12.84 -4.88
C LEU A 74 -0.17 13.10 -5.57
N GLU A 75 -0.60 14.36 -5.64
CA GLU A 75 -1.80 14.79 -6.36
C GLU A 75 -1.59 14.96 -7.87
N GLY A 76 -0.40 14.62 -8.39
CA GLY A 76 -0.09 14.72 -9.82
C GLY A 76 -0.04 16.16 -10.36
N LYS A 77 0.14 17.16 -9.48
CA LYS A 77 0.31 18.56 -9.88
C LYS A 77 1.70 18.78 -10.48
N PRO A 78 1.90 19.78 -11.37
CA PRO A 78 3.20 20.09 -11.93
C PRO A 78 4.17 20.54 -10.83
N GLU A 79 5.06 19.63 -10.42
CA GLU A 79 6.02 19.86 -9.35
C GLU A 79 7.32 19.08 -9.68
N PRO A 80 8.51 19.71 -9.56
CA PRO A 80 9.77 19.00 -9.73
C PRO A 80 9.92 17.89 -8.68
N GLN A 81 10.55 16.79 -9.08
CA GLN A 81 10.90 15.72 -8.15
C GLN A 81 11.87 16.23 -7.06
N PHE A 82 11.92 15.52 -5.94
CA PHE A 82 12.90 15.82 -4.88
C PHE A 82 14.32 15.57 -5.37
N SER A 83 15.17 16.59 -5.25
CA SER A 83 16.62 16.46 -5.43
C SER A 83 17.27 15.94 -4.14
N SER A 84 18.53 15.49 -4.25
CA SER A 84 19.34 15.17 -3.08
C SER A 84 19.54 16.39 -2.18
N GLU A 85 19.62 17.59 -2.75
CA GLU A 85 19.74 18.84 -2.01
C GLU A 85 18.47 19.14 -1.20
N ASP A 86 17.28 19.00 -1.80
CA ASP A 86 16.01 19.18 -1.10
C ASP A 86 15.92 18.26 0.12
N TYR A 87 16.25 16.98 -0.07
CA TYR A 87 16.28 15.99 1.01
C TYR A 87 17.25 16.40 2.12
N MET A 88 18.49 16.79 1.75
CA MET A 88 19.50 17.20 2.71
C MET A 88 19.07 18.43 3.51
N MET A 89 18.44 19.41 2.87
CA MET A 89 17.95 20.62 3.55
C MET A 89 16.82 20.31 4.53
N LEU A 90 15.82 19.52 4.13
CA LEU A 90 14.69 19.15 4.98
C LEU A 90 15.15 18.30 6.18
N TYR A 91 15.97 17.27 5.93
CA TYR A 91 16.53 16.45 6.99
C TYR A 91 17.41 17.26 7.95
N THR A 92 18.30 18.11 7.42
CA THR A 92 19.20 18.93 8.24
C THR A 92 18.44 19.94 9.09
N THR A 93 17.33 20.49 8.57
CA THR A 93 16.45 21.40 9.32
C THR A 93 15.85 20.69 10.53
N ILE A 94 15.24 19.51 10.35
CA ILE A 94 14.72 18.72 11.47
C ILE A 94 15.83 18.36 12.46
N TYR A 95 16.96 17.86 11.95
CA TYR A 95 18.12 17.53 12.78
C TYR A 95 18.57 18.71 13.65
N ASN A 96 18.72 19.89 13.06
CA ASN A 96 19.14 21.09 13.78
C ASN A 96 18.12 21.49 14.84
N MET A 97 16.83 21.52 14.51
CA MET A 97 15.76 21.85 15.45
C MET A 97 15.66 20.86 16.62
N CYS A 98 16.00 19.59 16.40
CA CYS A 98 16.04 18.57 17.47
C CYS A 98 17.33 18.59 18.30
N THR A 99 18.41 19.20 17.82
CA THR A 99 19.74 19.20 18.48
C THR A 99 20.11 20.55 19.07
N GLN A 100 19.24 21.54 18.94
CA GLN A 100 19.35 22.85 19.59
C GLN A 100 19.36 22.72 21.12
N LYS A 101 20.07 23.64 21.78
CA LYS A 101 20.12 23.68 23.24
C LYS A 101 18.76 24.11 23.81
N PRO A 102 18.37 23.60 25.00
CA PRO A 102 17.21 24.12 25.72
C PRO A 102 17.30 25.66 25.86
N PRO A 103 16.17 26.39 25.72
CA PRO A 103 14.79 25.91 25.59
C PRO A 103 14.33 25.56 24.16
N HIS A 104 15.23 25.56 23.17
CA HIS A 104 14.88 25.46 21.75
C HIS A 104 14.99 24.04 21.15
N ASP A 105 14.94 23.00 22.00
CA ASP A 105 14.76 21.62 21.55
C ASP A 105 13.29 21.42 21.20
N TYR A 106 13.01 21.24 19.91
CA TYR A 106 11.66 21.11 19.39
C TYR A 106 11.27 19.66 19.06
N SER A 107 11.96 18.66 19.60
CA SER A 107 11.75 17.27 19.22
C SER A 107 10.32 16.77 19.47
N GLN A 108 9.71 17.16 20.60
CA GLN A 108 8.32 16.81 20.93
C GLN A 108 7.35 17.50 19.97
N GLN A 109 7.51 18.81 19.77
CA GLN A 109 6.65 19.61 18.90
C GLN A 109 6.74 19.11 17.45
N LEU A 110 7.92 18.70 16.98
CA LEU A 110 8.11 18.14 15.64
C LEU A 110 7.49 16.74 15.50
N TYR A 111 7.47 15.95 16.57
CA TYR A 111 6.74 14.68 16.58
C TYR A 111 5.22 14.90 16.46
N ASP A 112 4.69 15.89 17.16
CA ASP A 112 3.26 16.24 17.10
C ASP A 112 2.92 16.83 15.71
N LYS A 113 3.76 17.73 15.19
CA LYS A 113 3.64 18.29 13.84
C LYS A 113 3.72 17.24 12.72
N TYR A 114 4.50 16.17 12.90
CA TYR A 114 4.53 15.06 11.97
C TYR A 114 3.15 14.41 11.82
N ARG A 115 2.44 14.18 12.93
CA ARG A 115 1.07 13.68 12.92
C ARG A 115 0.13 14.68 12.25
N GLU A 116 0.16 15.95 12.68
CA GLU A 116 -0.69 17.02 12.14
C GLU A 116 -0.61 17.12 10.62
N ALA A 117 0.58 16.95 10.03
CA ALA A 117 0.76 17.00 8.57
C ALA A 117 -0.06 15.93 7.82
N PHE A 118 -0.21 14.72 8.39
CA PHE A 118 -1.11 13.72 7.82
C PHE A 118 -2.57 14.09 8.03
N GLU A 119 -2.93 14.52 9.23
CA GLU A 119 -4.32 14.84 9.55
C GLU A 119 -4.86 15.98 8.66
N GLU A 120 -4.05 17.02 8.43
CA GLU A 120 -4.39 18.14 7.56
C GLU A 120 -4.62 17.67 6.13
N TYR A 121 -3.67 16.91 5.55
CA TYR A 121 -3.79 16.39 4.19
C TYR A 121 -4.99 15.44 4.02
N ILE A 122 -5.20 14.54 5.00
CA ILE A 122 -6.31 13.59 4.98
C ILE A 122 -7.65 14.33 5.01
N ARG A 123 -7.81 15.29 5.93
CA ARG A 123 -9.07 16.03 6.10
C ARG A 123 -9.37 16.96 4.93
N ALA A 124 -8.35 17.62 4.40
CA ALA A 124 -8.53 18.62 3.35
C ALA A 124 -8.71 18.00 1.95
N THR A 125 -8.08 16.85 1.68
CA THR A 125 -7.99 16.31 0.30
C THR A 125 -8.51 14.88 0.20
N VAL A 126 -8.03 13.96 1.05
CA VAL A 126 -8.28 12.52 0.86
C VAL A 126 -9.70 12.13 1.22
N LEU A 127 -10.21 12.58 2.36
CA LEU A 127 -11.55 12.25 2.81
C LEU A 127 -12.64 12.79 1.87
N PRO A 128 -12.61 14.07 1.43
CA PRO A 128 -13.55 14.56 0.43
C PRO A 128 -13.54 13.74 -0.86
N SER A 129 -12.36 13.40 -1.39
CA SER A 129 -12.24 12.69 -2.67
C SER A 129 -12.79 11.25 -2.63
N LEU A 130 -12.80 10.63 -1.44
CA LEU A 130 -13.40 9.33 -1.18
C LEU A 130 -14.92 9.43 -0.98
N LYS A 131 -15.39 10.46 -0.27
CA LYS A 131 -16.82 10.67 0.01
C LYS A 131 -17.65 10.97 -1.23
N GLU A 132 -17.04 11.59 -2.23
CA GLU A 132 -17.68 11.91 -3.51
C GLU A 132 -17.83 10.70 -4.46
N LYS A 133 -17.18 9.57 -4.14
CA LYS A 133 -17.22 8.36 -4.97
C LYS A 133 -18.00 7.25 -4.30
N HIS A 134 -18.53 6.35 -5.12
CA HIS A 134 -19.31 5.19 -4.69
C HIS A 134 -18.83 3.91 -5.37
N ASP A 135 -19.16 2.78 -4.76
CA ASP A 135 -18.94 1.43 -5.29
C ASP A 135 -17.50 1.23 -5.82
N GLU A 136 -17.35 0.67 -7.02
CA GLU A 136 -16.05 0.37 -7.61
C GLU A 136 -15.15 1.61 -7.77
N PHE A 137 -15.71 2.78 -8.08
CA PHE A 137 -14.94 4.02 -8.19
C PHE A 137 -14.35 4.46 -6.85
N MET A 138 -15.09 4.25 -5.76
CA MET A 138 -14.60 4.48 -4.40
C MET A 138 -13.47 3.50 -4.06
N LEU A 139 -13.60 2.23 -4.44
CA LEU A 139 -12.55 1.23 -4.23
C LEU A 139 -11.25 1.60 -4.96
N ARG A 140 -11.34 2.02 -6.22
CA ARG A 140 -10.18 2.48 -7.02
C ARG A 140 -9.51 3.70 -6.39
N GLU A 141 -10.30 4.65 -5.93
CA GLU A 141 -9.78 5.82 -5.21
C GLU A 141 -9.11 5.43 -3.91
N LEU A 142 -9.69 4.53 -3.12
CA LEU A 142 -9.11 4.05 -1.87
C LEU A 142 -7.74 3.42 -2.09
N VAL A 143 -7.59 2.55 -3.09
CA VAL A 143 -6.31 1.93 -3.44
C VAL A 143 -5.28 2.99 -3.83
N GLN A 144 -5.67 3.97 -4.65
CA GLN A 144 -4.78 5.07 -5.03
C GLN A 144 -4.36 5.91 -3.82
N ARG A 145 -5.31 6.28 -2.95
CA ARG A 145 -5.05 7.08 -1.74
C ARG A 145 -4.18 6.35 -0.74
N TRP A 146 -4.39 5.05 -0.56
CA TRP A 146 -3.51 4.23 0.28
C TRP A 146 -2.08 4.16 -0.29
N SER A 147 -1.93 3.96 -1.60
CA SER A 147 -0.62 3.97 -2.26
C SER A 147 0.12 5.30 -2.06
N ASN A 148 -0.57 6.42 -2.30
CA ASN A 148 -0.05 7.77 -2.08
C ASN A 148 0.33 7.98 -0.61
N HIS A 149 -0.51 7.54 0.33
CA HIS A 149 -0.24 7.63 1.76
C HIS A 149 1.02 6.86 2.16
N LYS A 150 1.21 5.64 1.65
CA LYS A 150 2.45 4.86 1.86
C LYS A 150 3.69 5.57 1.30
N VAL A 151 3.57 6.31 0.20
CA VAL A 151 4.67 7.16 -0.32
C VAL A 151 4.94 8.32 0.64
N MET A 152 3.89 8.99 1.11
CA MET A 152 4.00 10.11 2.06
C MET A 152 4.66 9.69 3.36
N VAL A 153 4.23 8.57 3.96
CA VAL A 153 4.83 7.98 5.17
C VAL A 153 6.32 7.73 4.96
N ARG A 154 6.71 7.11 3.85
CA ARG A 154 8.13 6.84 3.55
C ARG A 154 8.96 8.13 3.46
N TRP A 155 8.47 9.17 2.80
CA TRP A 155 9.21 10.43 2.67
C TRP A 155 9.29 11.20 3.98
N LEU A 156 8.17 11.36 4.68
CA LEU A 156 8.16 12.09 5.95
C LEU A 156 9.01 11.35 7.00
N SER A 157 8.92 10.02 7.12
CA SER A 157 9.79 9.27 8.03
C SER A 157 11.27 9.44 7.71
N ARG A 158 11.64 9.68 6.45
CA ARG A 158 13.03 10.00 6.07
C ARG A 158 13.44 11.41 6.48
N PHE A 159 12.60 12.41 6.27
CA PHE A 159 12.89 13.78 6.72
C PHE A 159 13.00 13.88 8.25
N PHE A 160 12.15 13.13 8.96
CA PHE A 160 12.07 13.14 10.42
C PHE A 160 12.87 12.01 11.09
N HIS A 161 13.75 11.31 10.35
CA HIS A 161 14.44 10.10 10.82
C HIS A 161 15.22 10.27 12.13
N TYR A 162 15.69 11.49 12.43
CA TYR A 162 16.34 11.79 13.71
C TYR A 162 15.42 11.47 14.91
N LEU A 163 14.13 11.76 14.80
CA LEU A 163 13.16 11.51 15.86
C LEU A 163 13.04 10.01 16.16
N ASP A 164 12.88 9.16 15.14
CA ASP A 164 12.84 7.70 15.31
C ASP A 164 14.10 7.19 16.02
N ARG A 165 15.27 7.62 15.55
CA ARG A 165 16.55 7.12 16.03
C ARG A 165 16.89 7.55 17.47
N TYR A 166 16.50 8.75 17.87
CA TYR A 166 16.94 9.32 19.15
C TYR A 166 15.78 9.69 20.08
N PHE A 167 14.80 10.45 19.62
CA PHE A 167 13.74 10.97 20.49
C PHE A 167 12.73 9.89 20.89
N ILE A 168 12.16 9.21 19.89
CA ILE A 168 11.16 8.15 20.04
C ILE A 168 11.74 6.95 20.78
N THR A 169 12.96 6.52 20.40
CA THR A 169 13.65 5.41 21.06
C THR A 169 13.88 5.69 22.55
N ARG A 170 14.25 6.92 22.93
CA ARG A 170 14.49 7.29 24.34
C ARG A 170 13.21 7.38 25.18
N ARG A 171 12.09 7.72 24.56
CA ARG A 171 10.79 7.92 25.23
C ARG A 171 9.82 6.76 25.05
N SER A 172 10.22 5.71 24.32
CA SER A 172 9.37 4.56 23.98
C SER A 172 8.04 4.97 23.34
N LEU A 173 8.08 5.96 22.44
CA LEU A 173 6.91 6.41 21.68
C LEU A 173 6.66 5.52 20.45
N THR A 174 5.49 5.65 19.85
CA THR A 174 5.16 4.99 18.57
C THR A 174 6.08 5.50 17.46
N ALA A 175 6.65 4.58 16.69
CA ALA A 175 7.52 4.90 15.55
C ALA A 175 6.77 5.71 14.49
N LEU A 176 7.48 6.60 13.78
CA LEU A 176 6.87 7.51 12.80
C LEU A 176 6.09 6.76 11.71
N ARG A 177 6.64 5.65 11.22
CA ARG A 177 5.96 4.79 10.23
C ARG A 177 4.58 4.38 10.72
N ASP A 178 4.48 3.91 11.95
CA ASP A 178 3.24 3.40 12.50
C ASP A 178 2.28 4.54 12.84
N VAL A 179 2.78 5.69 13.30
CA VAL A 179 1.96 6.92 13.44
C VAL A 179 1.28 7.27 12.11
N GLY A 180 2.03 7.26 11.01
CA GLY A 180 1.48 7.53 9.68
C GLY A 180 0.37 6.55 9.29
N LEU A 181 0.57 5.24 9.53
CA LEU A 181 -0.44 4.21 9.23
C LEU A 181 -1.68 4.33 10.13
N ILE A 182 -1.48 4.63 11.42
CA ILE A 182 -2.57 4.88 12.39
C ILE A 182 -3.42 6.08 11.95
N CYS A 183 -2.83 7.15 11.44
CA CYS A 183 -3.60 8.29 10.94
C CYS A 183 -4.57 7.89 9.81
N PHE A 184 -4.12 7.03 8.87
CA PHE A 184 -5.01 6.56 7.81
C PHE A 184 -6.09 5.63 8.35
N ARG A 185 -5.74 4.74 9.28
CA ARG A 185 -6.69 3.84 9.94
C ARG A 185 -7.81 4.63 10.61
N ASP A 186 -7.43 5.54 11.50
CA ASP A 186 -8.38 6.21 12.39
C ASP A 186 -9.20 7.28 11.66
N LEU A 187 -8.63 7.94 10.66
CA LEU A 187 -9.31 9.03 9.95
C LEU A 187 -10.02 8.59 8.68
N ILE A 188 -9.53 7.59 7.97
CA ILE A 188 -10.11 7.16 6.68
C ILE A 188 -10.78 5.82 6.84
N PHE A 189 -10.02 4.78 7.18
CA PHE A 189 -10.52 3.40 7.14
C PHE A 189 -11.71 3.19 8.08
N GLN A 190 -11.64 3.67 9.33
CA GLN A 190 -12.76 3.55 10.28
C GLN A 190 -14.04 4.24 9.77
N GLU A 191 -13.91 5.31 8.99
CA GLU A 191 -15.07 6.03 8.45
C GLU A 191 -15.70 5.32 7.25
N ILE A 192 -14.90 4.68 6.39
CA ILE A 192 -15.37 4.14 5.10
C ILE A 192 -15.49 2.61 5.06
N LYS A 193 -14.92 1.88 6.04
CA LYS A 193 -14.80 0.41 6.01
C LYS A 193 -16.12 -0.31 5.74
N GLY A 194 -17.24 0.19 6.29
CA GLY A 194 -18.57 -0.39 6.06
C GLY A 194 -18.95 -0.36 4.58
N LYS A 195 -18.84 0.81 3.94
CA LYS A 195 -19.14 0.99 2.50
C LYS A 195 -18.19 0.19 1.62
N VAL A 196 -16.91 0.16 2.00
CA VAL A 196 -15.88 -0.60 1.26
C VAL A 196 -16.21 -2.08 1.30
N LYS A 197 -16.52 -2.61 2.49
CA LYS A 197 -16.94 -4.00 2.69
C LYS A 197 -18.21 -4.33 1.89
N ASP A 198 -19.23 -3.48 1.94
CA ASP A 198 -20.47 -3.70 1.17
C ASP A 198 -20.18 -3.75 -0.35
N ALA A 199 -19.36 -2.84 -0.87
CA ALA A 199 -18.98 -2.82 -2.29
C ALA A 199 -18.14 -4.04 -2.69
N VAL A 200 -17.23 -4.49 -1.82
CA VAL A 200 -16.42 -5.69 -2.05
C VAL A 200 -17.29 -6.95 -2.10
N ILE A 201 -18.22 -7.12 -1.15
CA ILE A 201 -19.15 -8.27 -1.15
C ILE A 201 -20.03 -8.26 -2.40
N ALA A 202 -20.56 -7.09 -2.79
CA ALA A 202 -21.35 -6.96 -4.01
C ALA A 202 -20.59 -7.39 -5.28
N LEU A 203 -19.28 -7.07 -5.39
CA LEU A 203 -18.45 -7.55 -6.51
C LEU A 203 -18.24 -9.07 -6.46
N ILE A 204 -18.12 -9.66 -5.27
CA ILE A 204 -18.00 -11.13 -5.12
C ILE A 204 -19.29 -11.81 -5.57
N ASP A 205 -20.46 -11.27 -5.22
CA ASP A 205 -21.76 -11.78 -5.66
C ASP A 205 -21.96 -11.67 -7.16
N GLN A 206 -21.56 -10.55 -7.77
CA GLN A 206 -21.54 -10.42 -9.23
C GLN A 206 -20.69 -11.53 -9.88
N GLU A 207 -19.51 -11.81 -9.34
CA GLU A 207 -18.67 -12.91 -9.82
C GLU A 207 -19.32 -14.29 -9.59
N ARG A 208 -20.09 -14.47 -8.51
CA ARG A 208 -20.84 -15.72 -8.25
C ARG A 208 -21.92 -15.98 -9.30
N GLU A 209 -22.57 -14.94 -9.78
CA GLU A 209 -23.53 -14.97 -10.88
C GLU A 209 -22.89 -15.01 -12.27
N GLY A 210 -21.55 -15.03 -12.34
CA GLY A 210 -20.79 -15.22 -13.57
C GLY A 210 -20.37 -13.94 -14.28
N GLU A 211 -20.55 -12.78 -13.65
CA GLU A 211 -20.06 -11.50 -14.16
C GLU A 211 -18.53 -11.41 -14.06
N GLN A 212 -17.94 -10.62 -14.95
CA GLN A 212 -16.50 -10.35 -14.93
C GLN A 212 -16.22 -9.15 -14.04
N ILE A 213 -15.27 -9.32 -13.13
CA ILE A 213 -14.88 -8.31 -12.15
C ILE A 213 -13.38 -8.02 -12.20
N ASP A 214 -12.97 -6.86 -11.68
CA ASP A 214 -11.56 -6.53 -11.50
C ASP A 214 -11.00 -7.22 -10.24
N ARG A 215 -10.59 -8.49 -10.38
CA ARG A 215 -9.98 -9.28 -9.29
C ARG A 215 -8.73 -8.62 -8.70
N ALA A 216 -7.98 -7.87 -9.51
CA ALA A 216 -6.79 -7.17 -9.04
C ALA A 216 -7.15 -6.00 -8.12
N LEU A 217 -8.21 -5.25 -8.45
CA LEU A 217 -8.77 -4.24 -7.56
C LEU A 217 -9.21 -4.83 -6.22
N LEU A 218 -9.99 -5.92 -6.25
CA LEU A 218 -10.42 -6.64 -5.05
C LEU A 218 -9.24 -7.07 -4.18
N LYS A 219 -8.24 -7.70 -4.78
CA LYS A 219 -7.02 -8.09 -4.06
C LYS A 219 -6.35 -6.87 -3.40
N ASN A 220 -6.18 -5.78 -4.15
CA ASN A 220 -5.53 -4.58 -3.63
C ASN A 220 -6.32 -3.93 -2.48
N VAL A 221 -7.66 -3.95 -2.53
CA VAL A 221 -8.52 -3.45 -1.44
C VAL A 221 -8.37 -4.35 -0.21
N LEU A 222 -8.44 -5.66 -0.37
CA LEU A 222 -8.33 -6.61 0.74
C LEU A 222 -6.94 -6.61 1.38
N ASP A 223 -5.89 -6.39 0.60
CA ASP A 223 -4.53 -6.17 1.12
C ASP A 223 -4.49 -4.95 2.07
N ILE A 224 -5.35 -3.92 1.88
CA ILE A 224 -5.44 -2.77 2.80
C ILE A 224 -5.97 -3.21 4.16
N PHE A 225 -7.01 -4.05 4.20
CA PHE A 225 -7.56 -4.57 5.47
C PHE A 225 -6.50 -5.32 6.29
N VAL A 226 -5.60 -6.03 5.60
CA VAL A 226 -4.47 -6.74 6.23
C VAL A 226 -3.36 -5.77 6.65
N GLU A 227 -2.92 -4.88 5.76
CA GLU A 227 -1.80 -3.97 6.04
C GLU A 227 -2.11 -2.97 7.16
N ILE A 228 -3.36 -2.54 7.30
CA ILE A 228 -3.78 -1.52 8.27
C ILE A 228 -3.84 -2.02 9.71
N GLY A 229 -3.92 -3.35 9.89
CA GLY A 229 -3.90 -4.02 11.18
C GLY A 229 -2.52 -4.03 11.85
N LEU A 230 -1.48 -3.45 11.22
CA LEU A 230 -0.12 -3.33 11.77
C LEU A 230 0.48 -4.69 12.23
N GLY A 231 0.18 -5.76 11.49
CA GLY A 231 0.60 -7.12 11.82
C GLY A 231 -0.44 -7.95 12.56
N ASN A 232 -1.60 -7.38 12.88
CA ASN A 232 -2.79 -8.08 13.35
C ASN A 232 -3.80 -8.24 12.21
N MET A 233 -4.50 -9.38 12.18
CA MET A 233 -5.57 -9.67 11.21
C MET A 233 -6.93 -9.14 11.63
N ASP A 234 -7.09 -8.56 12.83
CA ASP A 234 -8.38 -8.09 13.36
C ASP A 234 -9.18 -7.22 12.38
N CYS A 235 -8.53 -6.31 11.63
CA CYS A 235 -9.21 -5.50 10.64
C CYS A 235 -9.74 -6.34 9.48
N TYR A 236 -8.98 -7.33 9.01
CA TYR A 236 -9.44 -8.24 7.97
C TYR A 236 -10.54 -9.18 8.46
N GLU A 237 -10.36 -9.78 9.64
CA GLU A 237 -11.29 -10.77 10.18
C GLU A 237 -12.62 -10.11 10.59
N ASN A 238 -12.58 -9.09 11.46
CA ASN A 238 -13.79 -8.51 12.05
C ASN A 238 -14.48 -7.50 11.12
N ASP A 239 -13.74 -6.75 10.30
CA ASP A 239 -14.34 -5.71 9.44
C ASP A 239 -14.68 -6.23 8.02
N PHE A 240 -14.25 -7.45 7.65
CA PHE A 240 -14.53 -8.04 6.34
C PHE A 240 -14.90 -9.52 6.38
N GLU A 241 -14.03 -10.41 6.85
CA GLU A 241 -14.20 -11.87 6.72
C GLU A 241 -15.49 -12.37 7.36
N ASP A 242 -15.82 -11.91 8.56
CA ASP A 242 -17.07 -12.30 9.25
C ASP A 242 -18.32 -11.97 8.43
N PHE A 243 -18.29 -10.83 7.73
CA PHE A 243 -19.39 -10.41 6.87
C PHE A 243 -19.43 -11.20 5.57
N LEU A 244 -18.26 -11.51 4.98
CA LEU A 244 -18.17 -12.37 3.81
C LEU A 244 -18.73 -13.76 4.12
N LEU A 245 -18.35 -14.37 5.25
CA LEU A 245 -18.81 -15.71 5.63
C LEU A 245 -20.33 -15.75 5.83
N LYS A 246 -20.88 -14.71 6.47
CA LYS A 246 -22.34 -14.57 6.63
C LYS A 246 -23.04 -14.45 5.29
N ASP A 247 -22.57 -13.54 4.44
CA ASP A 247 -23.13 -13.33 3.10
C ASP A 247 -23.07 -14.61 2.25
N THR A 248 -21.95 -15.32 2.30
CA THR A 248 -21.75 -16.61 1.61
C THR A 248 -22.76 -17.66 2.08
N THR A 249 -23.00 -17.74 3.39
CA THR A 249 -24.00 -18.64 3.99
C THR A 249 -25.40 -18.32 3.46
N ASP A 250 -25.76 -17.04 3.45
CA ASP A 250 -27.07 -16.57 3.00
C ASP A 250 -27.25 -16.85 1.49
N TYR A 251 -26.23 -16.56 0.68
CA TYR A 251 -26.22 -16.81 -0.76
C TYR A 251 -26.43 -18.29 -1.11
N TYR A 252 -25.62 -19.18 -0.53
CA TYR A 252 -25.70 -20.61 -0.85
C TYR A 252 -26.95 -21.28 -0.24
N SER A 253 -27.46 -20.78 0.89
CA SER A 253 -28.74 -21.23 1.44
C SER A 253 -29.89 -21.01 0.45
N VAL A 254 -29.95 -19.83 -0.18
CA VAL A 254 -30.98 -19.52 -1.18
C VAL A 254 -30.80 -20.36 -2.44
N LYS A 255 -29.57 -20.50 -2.95
CA LYS A 255 -29.28 -21.32 -4.14
C LYS A 255 -29.62 -22.79 -3.92
N ALA A 256 -29.25 -23.35 -2.76
CA ALA A 256 -29.54 -24.74 -2.42
C ALA A 256 -31.05 -25.00 -2.34
N GLN A 257 -31.84 -24.09 -1.76
CA GLN A 257 -33.30 -24.20 -1.73
C GLN A 257 -33.93 -24.23 -3.13
N SER A 258 -33.42 -23.40 -4.06
CA SER A 258 -33.86 -23.43 -5.47
C SER A 258 -33.53 -24.76 -6.13
N TRP A 259 -32.27 -25.20 -6.03
CA TRP A 259 -31.78 -26.40 -6.70
C TRP A 259 -32.41 -27.68 -6.17
N ILE A 260 -32.73 -27.78 -4.88
CA ILE A 260 -33.43 -28.95 -4.31
C ILE A 260 -34.83 -29.12 -4.93
N VAL A 261 -35.49 -28.03 -5.33
CA VAL A 261 -36.82 -28.07 -5.96
C VAL A 261 -36.71 -28.30 -7.47
N GLU A 262 -35.71 -27.71 -8.12
CA GLU A 262 -35.60 -27.66 -9.58
C GLU A 262 -34.78 -28.83 -10.18
N ASP A 263 -33.80 -29.35 -9.45
CA ASP A 263 -32.80 -30.28 -9.98
C ASP A 263 -32.95 -31.71 -9.44
N SER A 264 -32.36 -32.66 -10.17
CA SER A 264 -32.17 -34.02 -9.66
C SER A 264 -31.05 -34.07 -8.61
N CYS A 265 -31.07 -35.08 -7.74
CA CYS A 265 -30.03 -35.25 -6.73
C CYS A 265 -28.60 -35.30 -7.32
N PRO A 266 -28.32 -36.06 -8.41
CA PRO A 266 -27.00 -36.00 -9.06
C PRO A 266 -26.61 -34.60 -9.55
N ASP A 267 -27.54 -33.86 -10.15
CA ASP A 267 -27.26 -32.52 -10.68
C ASP A 267 -26.97 -31.52 -9.55
N TYR A 268 -27.71 -31.60 -8.45
CA TYR A 268 -27.45 -30.82 -7.23
C TYR A 268 -26.04 -31.07 -6.68
N MET A 269 -25.62 -32.35 -6.58
CA MET A 269 -24.30 -32.70 -6.05
C MET A 269 -23.17 -32.16 -6.93
N ILE A 270 -23.33 -32.20 -8.25
CA ILE A 270 -22.37 -31.62 -9.20
C ILE A 270 -22.29 -30.11 -9.02
N LYS A 271 -23.44 -29.41 -8.95
CA LYS A 271 -23.47 -27.96 -8.73
C LYS A 271 -22.81 -27.56 -7.40
N ALA A 272 -23.05 -28.32 -6.34
CA ALA A 272 -22.44 -28.08 -5.03
C ALA A 272 -20.91 -28.23 -5.08
N GLU A 273 -20.40 -29.29 -5.71
CA GLU A 273 -18.95 -29.50 -5.87
C GLU A 273 -18.31 -28.38 -6.72
N GLU A 274 -18.97 -27.95 -7.80
CA GLU A 274 -18.52 -26.83 -8.61
C GLU A 274 -18.51 -25.51 -7.84
N CYS A 275 -19.46 -25.28 -6.93
CA CYS A 275 -19.51 -24.10 -6.07
C CYS A 275 -18.32 -24.07 -5.11
N LEU A 276 -18.06 -25.18 -4.41
CA LEU A 276 -16.90 -25.30 -3.51
C LEU A 276 -15.59 -25.08 -4.25
N LYS A 277 -15.45 -25.64 -5.46
CA LYS A 277 -14.28 -25.42 -6.30
C LYS A 277 -14.11 -23.95 -6.68
N ARG A 278 -15.20 -23.27 -7.08
CA ARG A 278 -15.16 -21.84 -7.44
C ARG A 278 -14.79 -20.97 -6.24
N GLU A 279 -15.31 -21.26 -5.05
CA GLU A 279 -14.96 -20.51 -3.83
C GLU A 279 -13.50 -20.70 -3.43
N LYS A 280 -12.98 -21.93 -3.53
CA LYS A 280 -11.55 -22.20 -3.34
C LYS A 280 -10.69 -21.41 -4.34
N GLU A 281 -11.11 -21.34 -5.61
CA GLU A 281 -10.43 -20.54 -6.61
C GLU A 281 -10.49 -19.04 -6.28
N ARG A 282 -11.61 -18.49 -5.78
CA ARG A 282 -11.71 -17.08 -5.35
C ARG A 282 -10.72 -16.75 -4.25
N VAL A 283 -10.55 -17.65 -3.28
CA VAL A 283 -9.54 -17.48 -2.24
C VAL A 283 -8.14 -17.35 -2.83
N GLY A 284 -7.79 -18.24 -3.77
CA GLY A 284 -6.50 -18.20 -4.44
C GLY A 284 -6.23 -16.93 -5.27
N HIS A 285 -7.28 -16.21 -5.69
CA HIS A 285 -7.12 -15.00 -6.51
C HIS A 285 -7.00 -13.72 -5.68
N TYR A 286 -7.81 -13.54 -4.63
CA TYR A 286 -7.89 -12.25 -3.94
C TYR A 286 -8.18 -12.28 -2.43
N LEU A 287 -8.64 -13.39 -1.83
CA LEU A 287 -8.85 -13.47 -0.38
C LEU A 287 -7.56 -13.87 0.34
N HIS A 288 -7.55 -13.72 1.66
CA HIS A 288 -6.44 -14.20 2.46
C HIS A 288 -6.53 -15.73 2.61
N ILE A 289 -5.39 -16.43 2.61
CA ILE A 289 -5.35 -17.90 2.65
C ILE A 289 -6.04 -18.49 3.89
N ASN A 290 -6.04 -17.76 5.01
CA ASN A 290 -6.70 -18.18 6.25
C ASN A 290 -8.23 -18.26 6.11
N SER A 291 -8.81 -17.62 5.09
CA SER A 291 -10.24 -17.66 4.82
C SER A 291 -10.67 -18.95 4.14
N GLU A 292 -9.77 -19.69 3.46
CA GLU A 292 -10.12 -20.93 2.75
C GLU A 292 -10.88 -21.94 3.61
N PRO A 293 -10.38 -22.39 4.78
CA PRO A 293 -11.08 -23.38 5.58
C PRO A 293 -12.44 -22.89 6.07
N LYS A 294 -12.54 -21.63 6.50
CA LYS A 294 -13.78 -21.04 7.01
C LYS A 294 -14.82 -20.88 5.90
N LEU A 295 -14.39 -20.43 4.72
CA LEU A 295 -15.26 -20.21 3.57
C LEU A 295 -15.81 -21.53 3.04
N LEU A 296 -14.98 -22.57 2.94
CA LEU A 296 -15.43 -23.90 2.50
C LEU A 296 -16.35 -24.60 3.51
N GLU A 297 -16.28 -24.25 4.78
CA GLU A 297 -17.20 -24.78 5.81
C GLU A 297 -18.61 -24.19 5.70
N VAL A 298 -18.74 -22.93 5.26
CA VAL A 298 -20.03 -22.23 5.18
C VAL A 298 -20.73 -22.31 3.81
N CYS A 299 -20.05 -22.83 2.79
CA CYS A 299 -20.60 -23.06 1.46
C CYS A 299 -21.41 -24.36 1.40
#